data_AF-A0A1W9LL98-F1
#
_entry.id   AF-A0A1W9LL98-F1
#
_cell.length_a   1.000
_cell.length_b   1.000
_cell.length_c   1.000
_cell.angle_alpha   90.00
_cell.angle_beta   90.00
_cell.angle_gamma   90.00
#
_symmetry.space_group_name_H-M   'P 1'
#
loop_
_entity.id
_entity.type
_entity.pdbx_description
1 polymer ?
#
loop_
_entity_poly.entity_id
_entity_poly.type
_entity_poly.pdbx_seq_one_letter_code
_entity_poly.pdbx_strand_id
1 'polypeptide(L)'
;MSYPEGKITEDILKGIALSSLICLASIYIPVLGFLFALFIPLPVLFYRSKLGRKSGIVIFAATILVIAVVVRNFSIDLILFAELLFLGFMLSEFFFLNLSVEKTVLYTSCTVLATSGIGMMIYGNIQGAGVYTLASEYVAANLKLAMDLYKNMGVSEENIRMISESMDQIQYVFVRIIPALIISSTLFVSWTSLLISKQVLVKKNLFYPDFGSLNLWKAPEH
;
A
#
# COMPACT_ATOMS: atom_id res chain seq x y z
N MET A 1 25.50 2.57 22.60
CA MET A 1 24.56 2.72 23.74
C MET A 1 23.49 1.66 23.57
N SER A 2 23.43 0.65 24.43
CA SER A 2 22.48 -0.47 24.30
C SER A 2 21.06 0.05 24.49
N TYR A 3 20.23 -0.06 23.45
CA TYR A 3 18.81 0.29 23.56
C TYR A 3 18.17 -0.78 24.46
N PRO A 4 17.56 -0.42 25.61
CA PRO A 4 17.05 -1.40 26.55
C PRO A 4 16.05 -2.34 25.86
N GLU A 5 16.19 -3.65 26.04
CA GLU A 5 15.33 -4.65 25.36
C GLU A 5 13.84 -4.38 25.59
N GLY A 6 13.45 -3.94 26.80
CA GLY A 6 12.07 -3.56 27.10
C GLY A 6 11.52 -2.42 26.24
N LYS A 7 12.36 -1.45 25.85
CA LYS A 7 11.96 -0.36 24.93
C LYS A 7 11.83 -0.84 23.49
N ILE A 8 12.59 -1.85 23.07
CA ILE A 8 12.47 -2.43 21.72
C ILE A 8 11.13 -3.13 21.58
N THR A 9 10.76 -3.98 22.54
CA THR A 9 9.47 -4.69 22.52
C THR A 9 8.29 -3.72 22.55
N GLU A 10 8.35 -2.69 23.38
CA GLU A 10 7.32 -1.64 23.43
C GLU A 10 7.16 -0.93 22.07
N ASP A 11 8.27 -0.56 21.43
CA ASP A 11 8.25 0.07 20.12
C ASP A 11 7.74 -0.87 19.01
N ILE A 12 8.06 -2.17 19.08
CA ILE A 12 7.51 -3.18 18.15
C ILE A 12 5.99 -3.26 18.30
N LEU A 13 5.48 -3.36 19.53
CA LEU A 13 4.04 -3.42 19.79
C LEU A 13 3.33 -2.16 19.29
N LYS A 14 3.91 -0.98 19.50
CA LYS A 14 3.39 0.27 18.95
C LYS A 14 3.39 0.29 17.42
N GLY A 15 4.43 -0.27 16.80
CA GLY A 15 4.51 -0.42 15.35
C GLY A 15 3.41 -1.30 14.79
N ILE A 16 3.19 -2.47 15.39
CA ILE A 16 2.11 -3.39 15.00
C ILE A 16 0.76 -2.70 15.20
N ALA A 17 0.49 -2.17 16.38
CA ALA A 17 -0.78 -1.52 16.70
C ALA A 17 -1.09 -0.35 15.77
N LEU A 18 -0.11 0.52 15.48
CA LEU A 18 -0.30 1.65 14.57
C LEU A 18 -0.53 1.19 13.13
N SER A 19 0.26 0.24 12.64
CA SER A 19 0.12 -0.28 11.27
C SER A 19 -1.25 -0.96 11.09
N SER A 20 -1.63 -1.82 12.04
CA SER A 20 -2.94 -2.48 12.04
C SER A 20 -4.08 -1.47 12.14
N LEU A 21 -3.97 -0.44 12.98
CA LEU A 21 -5.02 0.58 13.10
C LEU A 21 -5.25 1.32 11.78
N ILE A 22 -4.19 1.70 11.06
CA ILE A 22 -4.33 2.38 9.76
C ILE A 22 -4.92 1.45 8.71
N CYS A 23 -4.49 0.18 8.66
CA CYS A 23 -5.10 -0.81 7.76
C CYS A 23 -6.59 -1.01 8.08
N LEU A 24 -6.97 -1.16 9.35
CA LEU A 24 -8.36 -1.32 9.77
C LEU A 24 -9.19 -0.06 9.48
N ALA A 25 -8.64 1.13 9.67
CA ALA A 25 -9.27 2.39 9.27
C ALA A 25 -9.49 2.44 7.74
N SER A 26 -8.54 1.94 6.96
CA SER A 26 -8.67 1.83 5.50
C SER A 26 -9.81 0.88 5.08
N ILE A 27 -10.01 -0.22 5.83
CA ILE A 27 -11.06 -1.22 5.57
C ILE A 27 -12.45 -0.71 5.97
N TYR A 28 -12.57 -0.12 7.16
CA TYR A 28 -13.88 0.12 7.79
C TYR A 28 -14.41 1.55 7.68
N ILE A 29 -13.62 2.51 7.18
CA ILE A 29 -14.09 3.89 6.98
C ILE A 29 -14.47 4.08 5.50
N PRO A 30 -15.77 4.09 5.15
CA PRO A 30 -16.22 4.28 3.78
C PRO A 30 -15.75 5.63 3.25
N VAL A 31 -15.51 5.72 1.93
CA VAL A 31 -15.05 6.91 1.20
C VAL A 31 -13.64 7.37 1.57
N LEU A 32 -13.26 7.45 2.85
CA LEU A 32 -11.94 7.90 3.28
C LEU A 32 -10.91 6.77 3.39
N GLY A 33 -11.31 5.50 3.23
CA GLY A 33 -10.43 4.35 3.35
C GLY A 33 -9.18 4.42 2.45
N PHE A 34 -9.30 4.99 1.25
CA PHE A 34 -8.17 5.19 0.34
C PHE A 34 -7.16 6.22 0.86
N LEU A 35 -7.61 7.24 1.62
CA LEU A 35 -6.71 8.21 2.23
C LEU A 35 -5.87 7.55 3.32
N PHE A 36 -6.47 6.68 4.14
CA PHE A 36 -5.73 5.89 5.13
C PHE A 36 -4.72 4.96 4.48
N ALA A 37 -5.05 4.39 3.30
CA ALA A 37 -4.14 3.54 2.55
C ALA A 37 -2.81 4.24 2.19
N LEU A 38 -2.83 5.56 1.94
CA LEU A 38 -1.62 6.35 1.68
C LEU A 38 -0.67 6.38 2.88
N PHE A 39 -1.18 6.21 4.10
CA PHE A 39 -0.38 6.23 5.33
C PHE A 39 0.09 4.84 5.76
N ILE A 40 -0.38 3.75 5.15
CA ILE A 40 -0.01 2.36 5.49
C ILE A 40 1.51 2.10 5.41
N PRO A 41 2.25 2.62 4.42
CA PRO A 41 3.70 2.40 4.35
C PRO A 41 4.47 3.03 5.53
N LEU A 42 3.95 4.12 6.10
CA LEU A 42 4.72 5.00 6.98
C LEU A 42 5.11 4.38 8.34
N PRO A 43 4.22 3.64 9.05
CA PRO A 43 4.63 2.99 10.30
C PRO A 43 5.75 1.98 10.08
N VAL A 44 5.65 1.12 9.07
CA VAL A 44 6.69 0.11 8.80
C VAL A 44 7.99 0.79 8.42
N LEU A 45 7.94 1.81 7.56
CA LEU A 45 9.10 2.64 7.21
C LEU A 45 9.76 3.24 8.45
N PHE A 46 8.98 3.86 9.32
CA PHE A 46 9.44 4.52 10.53
C PHE A 46 10.11 3.52 11.49
N TYR A 47 9.44 2.42 11.82
CA TYR A 47 9.97 1.44 12.77
C TYR A 47 11.11 0.61 12.19
N ARG A 48 11.13 0.35 10.88
CA ARG A 48 12.30 -0.22 10.20
C ARG A 48 13.51 0.71 10.30
N SER A 49 13.30 2.02 10.16
CA SER A 49 14.37 3.03 10.31
C SER A 49 14.83 3.19 11.76
N LYS A 50 13.90 3.07 12.72
CA LYS A 50 14.17 3.25 14.16
C LYS A 50 14.81 2.03 14.82
N LEU A 51 14.31 0.83 14.52
CA LEU A 51 14.64 -0.42 15.24
C LEU A 51 15.51 -1.38 14.42
N GLY A 52 15.75 -1.08 13.15
CA GLY A 52 16.54 -1.93 12.24
C GLY A 52 15.73 -3.02 11.53
N ARG A 53 16.44 -3.83 10.73
CA ARG A 53 15.82 -4.76 9.77
C ARG A 53 14.97 -5.85 10.40
N LYS A 54 15.47 -6.51 11.46
CA LYS A 54 14.77 -7.61 12.13
C LYS A 54 13.42 -7.16 12.69
N SER A 55 13.41 -6.06 13.44
CA SER A 55 12.19 -5.51 14.03
C SER A 55 11.20 -5.00 12.97
N GLY A 56 11.70 -4.42 11.87
CA GLY A 56 10.86 -4.04 10.73
C GLY A 56 10.15 -5.24 10.10
N ILE A 57 10.84 -6.37 9.92
CA ILE A 57 10.24 -7.62 9.42
C ILE A 57 9.18 -8.15 10.39
N VAL A 58 9.45 -8.13 11.70
CA VAL A 58 8.47 -8.57 12.71
C VAL A 58 7.20 -7.73 12.67
N ILE A 59 7.33 -6.40 12.61
CA ILE A 59 6.17 -5.49 12.53
C ILE A 59 5.38 -5.73 11.24
N PHE A 60 6.07 -5.83 10.11
CA PHE A 60 5.45 -6.15 8.81
C PHE A 60 4.65 -7.47 8.87
N ALA A 61 5.29 -8.57 9.28
CA ALA A 61 4.67 -9.89 9.29
C ALA A 61 3.53 -9.99 10.32
N ALA A 62 3.72 -9.45 11.52
CA ALA A 62 2.69 -9.46 12.56
C ALA A 62 1.49 -8.60 12.17
N THR A 63 1.69 -7.46 11.51
CA THR A 63 0.60 -6.62 11.00
C THR A 63 -0.24 -7.39 9.96
N ILE A 64 0.42 -8.04 8.99
CA ILE A 64 -0.29 -8.86 7.99
C ILE A 64 -1.08 -9.98 8.68
N LEU A 65 -0.50 -10.65 9.67
CA LEU A 65 -1.18 -11.70 10.43
C LEU A 65 -2.43 -11.17 11.15
N VAL A 66 -2.34 -10.00 11.79
CA VAL A 66 -3.48 -9.36 12.44
C VAL A 66 -4.59 -9.07 11.43
N ILE A 67 -4.25 -8.49 10.27
CA ILE A 67 -5.25 -8.18 9.23
C ILE A 67 -5.85 -9.46 8.64
N ALA A 68 -5.05 -10.50 8.40
CA ALA A 68 -5.55 -11.78 7.92
C ALA A 68 -6.55 -12.43 8.89
N VAL A 69 -6.28 -12.36 10.20
CA VAL A 69 -7.20 -12.86 11.24
C VAL A 69 -8.49 -12.05 11.30
N VAL A 70 -8.42 -10.73 11.13
CA VAL A 70 -9.61 -9.85 11.17
C VAL A 70 -10.49 -10.03 9.93
N VAL A 71 -9.88 -10.04 8.74
CA VAL A 71 -10.60 -10.17 7.47
C VAL A 71 -11.13 -11.60 7.27
N ARG A 72 -10.54 -12.60 7.93
CA ARG A 72 -10.94 -14.02 7.90
C ARG A 72 -10.98 -14.65 6.52
N ASN A 73 -10.37 -14.00 5.53
CA ASN A 73 -10.30 -14.49 4.17
C ASN A 73 -8.96 -14.11 3.54
N PHE A 74 -8.41 -15.01 2.73
CA PHE A 74 -7.25 -14.71 1.90
C PHE A 74 -7.75 -14.04 0.62
N SER A 75 -7.83 -12.70 0.63
CA SER A 75 -8.34 -11.90 -0.49
C SER A 75 -7.24 -11.10 -1.20
N ILE A 76 -7.56 -10.57 -2.38
CA ILE A 76 -6.70 -9.63 -3.11
C ILE A 76 -6.42 -8.39 -2.24
N ASP A 77 -7.35 -7.93 -1.41
CA ASP A 77 -7.12 -6.80 -0.50
C ASP A 77 -6.00 -7.07 0.50
N LEU A 78 -5.91 -8.30 1.03
CA LEU A 78 -4.83 -8.68 1.94
C LEU A 78 -3.47 -8.62 1.24
N ILE A 79 -3.40 -9.02 -0.03
CA ILE A 79 -2.20 -8.88 -0.87
C ILE A 79 -1.86 -7.40 -1.05
N LEU A 80 -2.85 -6.56 -1.39
CA LEU A 80 -2.65 -5.11 -1.55
C LEU A 80 -2.13 -4.45 -0.26
N PHE A 81 -2.69 -4.78 0.90
CA PHE A 81 -2.20 -4.27 2.18
C PHE A 81 -0.79 -4.76 2.50
N ALA A 82 -0.48 -6.03 2.21
CA ALA A 82 0.87 -6.55 2.36
C ALA A 82 1.87 -5.79 1.47
N GLU A 83 1.54 -5.52 0.22
CA GLU A 83 2.40 -4.76 -0.70
C GLU A 83 2.60 -3.30 -0.25
N LEU A 84 1.58 -2.64 0.32
CA LEU A 84 1.73 -1.28 0.88
C LEU A 84 2.64 -1.26 2.12
N LEU A 85 2.52 -2.25 3.01
CA LEU A 85 3.42 -2.41 4.16
C LEU A 85 4.86 -2.72 3.68
N PHE A 86 4.99 -3.56 2.66
CA PHE A 86 6.26 -3.92 2.05
C PHE A 86 6.92 -2.73 1.36
N LEU A 87 6.14 -1.86 0.71
CA LEU A 87 6.61 -0.59 0.15
C LEU A 87 7.29 0.25 1.23
N GLY A 88 6.66 0.39 2.40
CA GLY A 88 7.25 1.12 3.53
C GLY A 88 8.59 0.53 3.99
N PHE A 89 8.64 -0.79 4.07
CA PHE A 89 9.87 -1.52 4.40
C PHE A 89 10.98 -1.27 3.37
N MET A 90 10.68 -1.45 2.08
CA MET A 90 11.65 -1.30 1.00
C MET A 90 12.12 0.13 0.82
N LEU A 91 11.21 1.11 0.97
CA LEU A 91 11.57 2.52 0.92
C LEU A 91 12.58 2.88 2.02
N SER A 92 12.36 2.37 3.25
CA SER A 92 13.33 2.52 4.34
C SER A 92 14.64 1.79 4.02
N GLU A 93 14.60 0.61 3.42
CA GLU A 93 15.80 -0.15 3.04
C GLU A 93 16.67 0.63 2.04
N PHE A 94 16.05 1.23 1.02
CA PHE A 94 16.75 2.01 0.00
C PHE A 94 17.25 3.37 0.51
N PHE A 95 16.68 3.93 1.57
CA PHE A 95 17.27 5.09 2.24
C PHE A 95 18.70 4.80 2.70
N PHE A 96 18.97 3.63 3.29
CA PHE A 96 20.31 3.28 3.76
C PHE A 96 21.33 3.01 2.65
N LEU A 97 20.91 2.99 1.38
CA LEU A 97 21.81 2.84 0.23
C LEU A 97 22.32 4.18 -0.33
N ASN A 98 21.88 5.33 0.21
CA ASN A 98 22.30 6.67 -0.24
C ASN A 98 22.16 6.89 -1.76
N LEU A 99 21.07 6.36 -2.33
CA LEU A 99 20.76 6.54 -3.74
C LEU A 99 20.19 7.94 -4.01
N SER A 100 20.13 8.35 -5.27
CA SER A 100 19.36 9.53 -5.65
C SER A 100 17.86 9.32 -5.38
N VAL A 101 17.09 10.40 -5.32
CA VAL A 101 15.65 10.34 -5.03
C VAL A 101 14.90 9.50 -6.07
N GLU A 102 15.26 9.63 -7.35
CA GLU A 102 14.65 8.91 -8.46
C GLU A 102 14.95 7.42 -8.35
N LYS A 103 16.21 7.05 -8.08
CA LYS A 103 16.61 5.66 -7.92
C LYS A 103 15.92 5.02 -6.71
N THR A 104 15.81 5.76 -5.61
CA THR A 104 15.12 5.30 -4.40
C THR A 104 13.65 4.98 -4.70
N VAL A 105 12.93 5.92 -5.32
CA VAL A 105 11.51 5.76 -5.64
C VAL A 105 11.29 4.68 -6.71
N LEU A 106 12.14 4.66 -7.74
CA LEU A 106 12.07 3.69 -8.83
C LEU A 106 12.35 2.28 -8.32
N TYR A 107 13.44 2.06 -7.57
CA TYR A 107 13.77 0.73 -7.05
C TYR A 107 12.75 0.23 -6.04
N THR A 108 12.23 1.11 -5.17
CA THR A 108 11.11 0.77 -4.29
C THR A 108 9.92 0.28 -5.10
N SER A 109 9.51 1.07 -6.11
CA SER A 109 8.32 0.76 -6.92
C SER A 109 8.51 -0.50 -7.75
N CYS A 110 9.67 -0.68 -8.39
CA CYS A 110 9.98 -1.89 -9.15
C CYS A 110 10.01 -3.13 -8.26
N THR A 111 10.55 -3.04 -7.04
CA THR A 111 10.58 -4.17 -6.10
C THR A 111 9.17 -4.56 -5.68
N VAL A 112 8.32 -3.60 -5.32
CA VAL A 112 6.92 -3.82 -4.94
C VAL A 112 6.09 -4.37 -6.11
N LEU A 113 6.27 -3.83 -7.32
CA LEU A 113 5.57 -4.34 -8.51
C LEU A 113 5.99 -5.77 -8.88
N ALA A 114 7.28 -6.09 -8.72
CA ALA A 114 7.78 -7.44 -8.95
C ALA A 114 7.23 -8.43 -7.91
N THR A 115 7.22 -8.07 -6.63
CA THR A 115 6.62 -8.92 -5.57
C THR A 115 5.12 -9.07 -5.77
N SER A 116 4.42 -7.99 -6.13
CA SER A 116 2.99 -8.03 -6.43
C SER A 116 2.67 -8.94 -7.61
N GLY A 117 3.46 -8.87 -8.69
CA GLY A 117 3.31 -9.75 -9.85
C GLY A 117 3.51 -11.23 -9.49
N ILE A 118 4.54 -11.54 -8.70
CA ILE A 118 4.80 -12.91 -8.22
C ILE A 118 3.68 -13.37 -7.28
N GLY A 119 3.27 -12.53 -6.33
CA GLY A 119 2.18 -12.82 -5.39
C GLY A 119 0.86 -13.09 -6.11
N MET A 120 0.54 -12.31 -7.13
CA MET A 120 -0.66 -12.49 -7.95
C MET A 120 -0.60 -13.78 -8.78
N MET A 121 0.57 -14.16 -9.30
CA MET A 121 0.76 -15.46 -9.96
C MET A 121 0.55 -16.61 -8.97
N ILE A 122 1.12 -16.54 -7.77
CA ILE A 122 0.93 -17.57 -6.74
C ILE A 122 -0.54 -17.68 -6.35
N TYR A 123 -1.20 -16.55 -6.09
CA TYR A 123 -2.62 -16.50 -5.77
C TYR A 123 -3.48 -17.09 -6.90
N GLY A 124 -3.21 -16.74 -8.16
CA GLY A 124 -3.88 -17.32 -9.31
C GLY A 124 -3.74 -18.84 -9.40
N ASN A 125 -2.54 -19.37 -9.13
CA ASN A 125 -2.32 -20.82 -9.10
C ASN A 125 -3.12 -21.50 -7.97
N ILE A 126 -3.17 -20.88 -6.77
CA ILE A 126 -3.98 -21.41 -5.64
C ILE A 126 -5.47 -21.42 -5.99
N GLN A 127 -5.96 -20.36 -6.62
CA GLN A 127 -7.38 -20.22 -7.00
C GLN A 127 -7.75 -20.97 -8.28
N GLY A 128 -6.78 -21.58 -8.97
CA GLY A 128 -7.01 -22.23 -10.28
C GLY A 128 -7.47 -21.26 -11.37
N ALA A 129 -7.17 -19.97 -11.23
CA ALA A 129 -7.64 -18.90 -12.10
C ALA A 129 -6.48 -18.08 -12.67
N GLY A 130 -6.62 -17.64 -13.93
CA GLY A 130 -5.66 -16.73 -14.55
C GLY A 130 -5.71 -15.34 -13.91
N VAL A 131 -4.58 -14.61 -13.97
CA VAL A 131 -4.47 -13.23 -13.45
C VAL A 131 -5.53 -12.30 -14.02
N TYR A 132 -5.86 -12.45 -15.31
CA TYR A 132 -6.92 -11.69 -15.96
C TYR A 132 -8.30 -11.97 -15.35
N THR A 133 -8.63 -13.25 -15.11
CA THR A 133 -9.90 -13.66 -14.50
C THR A 133 -10.03 -13.09 -13.09
N LEU A 134 -8.98 -13.22 -12.29
CA LEU A 134 -8.95 -12.67 -10.94
C LEU A 134 -9.12 -11.15 -10.92
N ALA A 135 -8.44 -10.42 -11.81
CA ALA A 135 -8.60 -8.98 -11.94
C ALA A 135 -10.03 -8.60 -12.36
N SER A 136 -10.61 -9.36 -13.31
CA SER A 136 -11.99 -9.15 -13.79
C SER A 136 -13.02 -9.35 -12.69
N GLU A 137 -12.92 -10.45 -11.94
CA GLU A 137 -13.80 -10.75 -10.79
C GLU A 137 -13.66 -9.72 -9.68
N TYR A 138 -12.42 -9.29 -9.40
CA TYR A 138 -12.16 -8.24 -8.42
C TYR A 138 -12.81 -6.90 -8.82
N VAL A 139 -12.71 -6.49 -10.08
CA VAL A 139 -13.38 -5.29 -10.59
C VAL A 139 -14.89 -5.43 -10.49
N ALA A 140 -15.45 -6.55 -10.94
CA ALA A 140 -16.89 -6.78 -10.89
C ALA A 140 -17.44 -6.69 -9.46
N ALA A 141 -16.74 -7.32 -8.50
CA ALA A 141 -17.12 -7.27 -7.09
C ALA A 141 -17.09 -5.84 -6.54
N ASN A 142 -16.05 -5.06 -6.85
CA ASN A 142 -15.91 -3.68 -6.39
C ASN A 142 -16.92 -2.73 -7.06
N LEU A 143 -17.21 -2.91 -8.36
CA LEU A 143 -18.25 -2.16 -9.05
C LEU A 143 -19.63 -2.43 -8.46
N LYS A 144 -19.93 -3.69 -8.14
CA LYS A 144 -21.20 -4.06 -7.49
C LYS A 144 -21.34 -3.40 -6.11
N LEU A 145 -20.29 -3.42 -5.30
CA LEU A 145 -20.28 -2.72 -4.01
C LEU A 145 -20.49 -1.21 -4.16
N ALA A 146 -19.85 -0.58 -5.16
CA ALA A 146 -20.05 0.83 -5.45
C ALA A 146 -21.50 1.14 -5.87
N MET A 147 -22.11 0.28 -6.68
CA MET A 147 -23.52 0.42 -7.08
C MET A 147 -24.47 0.29 -5.90
N ASP A 148 -24.24 -0.67 -5.01
CA ASP A 148 -25.07 -0.85 -3.83
C ASP A 148 -24.94 0.34 -2.86
N LEU A 149 -23.75 0.93 -2.75
CA LEU A 149 -23.56 2.20 -2.03
C LEU A 149 -24.37 3.34 -2.66
N TYR A 150 -24.32 3.52 -3.98
CA TYR A 150 -25.08 4.57 -4.66
C TYR A 150 -26.60 4.42 -4.50
N LYS A 151 -27.12 3.19 -4.55
CA LYS A 151 -28.53 2.91 -4.24
C LYS A 151 -28.88 3.33 -2.81
N ASN A 152 -28.03 2.98 -1.84
CA ASN A 152 -28.23 3.33 -0.44
C ASN A 152 -28.15 4.84 -0.18
N MET A 153 -27.47 5.61 -1.04
CA MET A 153 -27.40 7.07 -0.99
C MET A 153 -28.60 7.77 -1.65
N GLY A 154 -29.59 7.03 -2.16
CA GLY A 154 -30.81 7.59 -2.73
C GLY A 154 -30.67 8.06 -4.19
N VAL A 155 -29.68 7.56 -4.93
CA VAL A 155 -29.58 7.82 -6.37
C VAL A 155 -30.80 7.22 -7.09
N SER A 156 -31.41 7.98 -8.01
CA SER A 156 -32.62 7.58 -8.73
C SER A 156 -32.46 6.25 -9.48
N GLU A 157 -33.50 5.41 -9.46
CA GLU A 157 -33.51 4.10 -10.13
C GLU A 157 -33.20 4.17 -11.63
N GLU A 158 -33.60 5.25 -12.31
CA GLU A 158 -33.29 5.48 -13.73
C GLU A 158 -31.78 5.57 -13.99
N ASN A 159 -31.07 6.37 -13.18
CA ASN A 159 -29.60 6.48 -13.24
C ASN A 159 -28.91 5.16 -12.88
N ILE A 160 -29.44 4.44 -11.89
CA ILE A 160 -28.93 3.11 -11.51
C ILE A 160 -29.07 2.12 -12.67
N ARG A 161 -30.21 2.15 -13.39
CA ARG A 161 -30.46 1.29 -14.54
C ARG A 161 -29.51 1.61 -15.69
N MET A 162 -29.32 2.88 -16.02
CA MET A 162 -28.37 3.30 -17.07
C MET A 162 -26.93 2.84 -16.77
N ILE A 163 -26.47 2.95 -15.52
CA ILE A 163 -25.12 2.48 -15.14
C ILE A 163 -25.04 0.96 -15.18
N SER A 164 -26.09 0.26 -14.74
CA SER A 164 -26.15 -1.21 -14.74
C SER A 164 -26.12 -1.77 -16.16
N GLU A 165 -26.78 -1.13 -17.12
CA GLU A 165 -26.76 -1.51 -18.55
C GLU A 165 -25.36 -1.36 -19.16
N SER A 166 -24.54 -0.47 -18.61
CA SER A 166 -23.16 -0.22 -19.06
C SER A 166 -22.10 -1.02 -18.28
N MET A 167 -22.51 -1.88 -17.34
CA MET A 167 -21.61 -2.49 -16.35
C MET A 167 -20.49 -3.33 -16.99
N ASP A 168 -20.83 -4.15 -17.98
CA ASP A 168 -19.86 -5.00 -18.67
C ASP A 168 -18.80 -4.18 -19.41
N GLN A 169 -19.22 -3.05 -20.02
CA GLN A 169 -18.32 -2.13 -20.71
C GLN A 169 -17.40 -1.40 -19.72
N ILE A 170 -17.95 -0.95 -18.58
CA ILE A 170 -17.17 -0.33 -17.50
C ILE A 170 -16.13 -1.32 -16.97
N GLN A 171 -16.54 -2.56 -16.66
CA GLN A 171 -15.64 -3.61 -16.21
C GLN A 171 -14.53 -3.86 -17.23
N TYR A 172 -14.86 -4.01 -18.51
CA TYR A 172 -13.87 -4.22 -19.57
C TYR A 172 -12.82 -3.11 -19.65
N VAL A 173 -13.24 -1.84 -19.55
CA VAL A 173 -12.32 -0.70 -19.54
C VAL A 173 -11.45 -0.72 -18.27
N PHE A 174 -12.05 -0.91 -17.10
CA PHE A 174 -11.35 -0.93 -15.81
C PHE A 174 -10.27 -2.01 -15.75
N VAL A 175 -10.59 -3.24 -16.20
CA VAL A 175 -9.63 -4.34 -16.24
C VAL A 175 -8.41 -4.02 -17.11
N ARG A 176 -8.60 -3.26 -18.21
CA ARG A 176 -7.51 -2.88 -19.11
C ARG A 176 -6.63 -1.76 -18.56
N ILE A 177 -7.18 -0.85 -17.76
CA ILE A 177 -6.41 0.26 -17.18
C ILE A 177 -5.78 -0.09 -15.82
N ILE A 178 -6.23 -1.15 -15.15
CA ILE A 178 -5.69 -1.60 -13.86
C ILE A 178 -4.16 -1.68 -13.84
N PRO A 179 -3.48 -2.27 -14.83
CA PRO A 179 -2.02 -2.36 -14.78
C PRO A 179 -1.36 -0.97 -14.72
N ALA A 180 -1.84 -0.02 -15.52
CA ALA A 180 -1.36 1.36 -15.48
C ALA A 180 -1.69 2.03 -14.14
N LEU A 181 -2.90 1.81 -13.61
CA LEU A 181 -3.31 2.34 -12.29
C LEU A 181 -2.44 1.79 -11.16
N ILE A 182 -2.10 0.50 -11.14
CA ILE A 182 -1.23 -0.11 -10.13
C ILE A 182 0.17 0.50 -10.20
N ILE A 183 0.73 0.66 -11.41
CA ILE A 183 2.06 1.28 -11.58
C ILE A 183 2.04 2.74 -11.11
N SER A 184 1.09 3.53 -11.60
CA SER A 184 0.96 4.94 -11.22
C SER A 184 0.68 5.14 -9.74
N SER A 185 -0.20 4.33 -9.14
CA SER A 185 -0.49 4.40 -7.71
C SER A 185 0.70 3.99 -6.86
N THR A 186 1.45 2.95 -7.25
CA THR A 186 2.67 2.54 -6.52
C THR A 186 3.71 3.65 -6.52
N LEU A 187 3.96 4.28 -7.67
CA LEU A 187 4.86 5.43 -7.78
C LEU A 187 4.37 6.60 -6.91
N PHE A 188 3.08 6.91 -6.98
CA PHE A 188 2.48 7.99 -6.20
C PHE A 188 2.58 7.74 -4.68
N VAL A 189 2.28 6.52 -4.22
CA VAL A 189 2.39 6.13 -2.80
C VAL A 189 3.84 6.14 -2.35
N SER A 190 4.78 5.67 -3.18
CA SER A 190 6.21 5.73 -2.89
C SER A 190 6.69 7.17 -2.73
N TRP A 191 6.29 8.05 -3.65
CA TRP A 191 6.63 9.47 -3.60
C TRP A 191 6.06 10.18 -2.36
N THR A 192 4.76 10.02 -2.10
CA THR A 192 4.09 10.63 -0.95
C THR A 192 4.66 10.11 0.36
N SER A 193 4.94 8.81 0.46
CA SER A 193 5.59 8.20 1.64
C SER A 193 6.99 8.78 1.86
N LEU A 194 7.77 8.97 0.80
CA LEU A 194 9.09 9.60 0.88
C LEU A 194 8.99 11.04 1.44
N LEU A 195 8.06 11.84 0.92
CA LEU A 195 7.87 13.23 1.37
C LEU A 195 7.45 13.32 2.84
N ILE A 196 6.49 12.48 3.26
CA ILE A 196 5.99 12.48 4.65
C ILE A 196 7.07 11.95 5.60
N SER A 197 7.82 10.93 5.19
CA SER A 197 8.84 10.30 6.04
C SER A 197 9.95 11.27 6.47
N LYS A 198 10.33 12.24 5.62
CA LYS A 198 11.33 13.27 5.97
C LYS A 198 10.97 13.97 7.27
N GLN A 199 9.74 14.45 7.38
CA GLN A 199 9.29 15.19 8.55
C GLN A 199 9.29 14.33 9.82
N VAL A 200 8.86 13.07 9.69
CA VAL A 200 8.73 12.16 10.84
C VAL A 200 10.10 11.67 11.32
N LEU A 201 10.98 11.28 10.40
CA LEU A 201 12.31 10.75 10.72
C LEU A 201 13.24 11.83 11.28
N VAL A 202 13.30 13.01 10.64
CA VAL A 202 14.15 14.12 11.10
C VAL A 202 13.70 14.63 12.47
N LYS A 203 12.38 14.79 12.72
CA LYS A 203 11.86 15.18 14.04
C LYS A 203 12.22 14.21 15.17
N LYS A 204 12.55 12.96 14.83
CA LYS A 204 12.95 11.92 15.80
C LYS A 204 14.45 11.63 15.78
N ASN A 205 15.25 12.47 15.12
CA ASN A 205 16.70 12.30 14.96
C ASN A 205 17.07 10.92 14.36
N LEU A 206 16.22 10.41 13.47
CA LEU A 206 16.49 9.19 12.72
C LEU A 206 17.14 9.53 11.38
N PHE A 207 17.90 8.58 10.84
CA PHE A 207 18.56 8.74 9.55
C PHE A 207 17.53 8.96 8.43
N TYR A 208 17.81 9.95 7.59
CA TYR A 208 17.10 10.24 6.35
C TYR A 208 18.13 10.71 5.31
N PRO A 209 18.13 10.20 4.07
CA PRO A 209 19.08 10.62 3.06
C PRO A 209 18.91 12.09 2.72
N ASP A 210 20.01 12.80 2.50
CA ASP A 210 19.93 14.17 2.01
C ASP A 210 19.66 14.17 0.50
N PHE A 211 18.38 14.19 0.14
CA PHE A 211 17.93 14.36 -1.25
C PHE A 211 17.96 15.83 -1.71
N GLY A 212 18.42 16.76 -0.86
CA GLY A 212 18.39 18.19 -1.13
C GLY A 212 16.99 18.80 -1.16
N SER A 213 16.88 19.93 -1.85
CA SER A 213 15.65 20.70 -2.04
C SER A 213 14.80 20.07 -3.15
N LEU A 214 13.92 19.13 -2.77
CA LEU A 214 13.03 18.45 -3.71
C LEU A 214 12.05 19.37 -4.46
N ASN A 215 11.82 20.59 -3.97
CA ASN A 215 11.04 21.62 -4.67
C ASN A 215 11.80 22.25 -5.87
N LEU A 216 13.11 22.04 -5.94
CA LEU A 216 13.97 22.46 -7.05
C LEU A 216 14.38 21.29 -7.95
N TRP A 217 13.76 20.12 -7.75
CA TRP A 217 14.10 18.92 -8.48
C TRP A 217 13.84 19.07 -9.99
N LYS A 218 14.80 18.65 -10.80
CA LYS A 218 14.74 18.57 -12.27
C LYS A 218 15.36 17.25 -12.72
N ALA A 219 14.87 16.71 -13.85
CA ALA A 219 15.52 15.58 -14.50
C ALA A 219 16.97 15.96 -14.89
N PRO A 220 17.94 15.04 -14.80
CA PRO A 220 19.31 15.29 -15.25
C PRO A 220 19.30 15.75 -16.71
N GLU A 221 19.89 16.92 -16.98
CA GLU A 221 20.16 17.33 -18.35
C GLU A 221 21.36 16.49 -18.83
N HIS A 222 21.13 15.66 -19.86
CA HIS A 222 22.15 14.86 -20.53
C HIS A 222 22.55 15.53 -21.85
#